data_AF-A0A3G9IKB5-F1
#
_entry.id   AF-A0A3G9IKB5-F1
#
_cell.length_a   1.000
_cell.length_b   1.000
_cell.length_c   1.000
_cell.angle_alpha   90.00
_cell.angle_beta   90.00
_cell.angle_gamma   90.00
#
_symmetry.space_group_name_H-M   'P 1'
#
loop_
_entity.id
_entity.type
_entity.pdbx_description
1 polymer ?
#
loop_
_entity_poly.entity_id
_entity_poly.type
_entity_poly.pdbx_seq_one_letter_code
_entity_poly.pdbx_strand_id
1 'polypeptide(L)'
;MSKTDAMVRVSIAYVIAFLAFATWLGWGPRTGHLWLDGLLADLLATVIVFVASRWHHNSSFYDAYWSVLPPALAIGWWLRVDAPADDVRAWLALGVIALWSIRLTGNWAYGFPGLHHEDWRYPVVRERAGRFEMPVDLLAIHVVPDPPGLRRHVADLPAAGPPEPLGRVDRRDRGPRRRCCRRTRIRR
;
A
#
# COMPACT_ATOMS: atom_id res chain seq x y z
N MET A 1 -9.46 -12.42 12.29
CA MET A 1 -9.51 -12.77 10.85
C MET A 1 -8.17 -13.36 10.49
N SER A 2 -8.16 -14.52 9.85
CA SER A 2 -6.90 -15.20 9.52
C SER A 2 -6.22 -14.54 8.32
N LYS A 3 -4.91 -14.79 8.14
CA LYS A 3 -4.17 -14.39 6.93
C LYS A 3 -4.82 -15.00 5.67
N THR A 4 -5.36 -16.21 5.77
CA THR A 4 -6.05 -16.88 4.65
C THR A 4 -7.30 -16.11 4.25
N ASP A 5 -8.15 -15.70 5.19
CA ASP A 5 -9.36 -14.91 4.90
C ASP A 5 -9.00 -13.56 4.25
N ALA A 6 -7.90 -12.96 4.70
CA ALA A 6 -7.37 -11.74 4.12
C ALA A 6 -6.97 -11.94 2.65
N MET A 7 -6.21 -12.99 2.36
CA MET A 7 -5.78 -13.31 1.01
C MET A 7 -6.96 -13.64 0.09
N VAL A 8 -7.98 -14.36 0.59
CA VAL A 8 -9.19 -14.66 -0.20
C VAL A 8 -9.90 -13.37 -0.62
N ARG A 9 -10.05 -12.41 0.30
CA ARG A 9 -10.68 -11.11 -0.01
C ARG A 9 -9.86 -10.30 -1.03
N VAL A 10 -8.54 -10.29 -0.90
CA VAL A 10 -7.61 -9.68 -1.89
C VAL A 10 -7.80 -10.31 -3.26
N SER A 11 -7.76 -11.64 -3.33
CA SER A 11 -7.93 -12.37 -4.58
C SER A 11 -9.28 -12.10 -5.23
N ILE A 12 -10.37 -12.06 -4.47
CA ILE A 12 -11.71 -11.73 -4.99
C ILE A 12 -11.72 -10.31 -5.59
N ALA A 13 -11.19 -9.32 -4.87
CA ALA A 13 -11.12 -7.94 -5.36
C ALA A 13 -10.32 -7.85 -6.67
N TYR A 14 -9.19 -8.56 -6.76
CA TYR A 14 -8.36 -8.58 -7.97
C TYR A 14 -9.05 -9.28 -9.13
N VAL A 15 -9.72 -10.41 -8.88
CA VAL A 15 -10.51 -11.09 -9.91
C VAL A 15 -11.58 -10.14 -10.46
N ILE A 16 -12.31 -9.42 -9.62
CA ILE A 16 -13.32 -8.44 -10.06
C ILE A 16 -12.65 -7.32 -10.89
N ALA A 17 -11.53 -6.78 -10.43
CA ALA A 17 -10.80 -5.74 -11.13
C ALA A 17 -10.30 -6.21 -12.52
N PHE A 18 -9.74 -7.41 -12.61
CA PHE A 18 -9.27 -7.97 -13.88
C PHE A 18 -10.40 -8.39 -14.81
N LEU A 19 -11.56 -8.81 -14.28
CA LEU A 19 -12.75 -9.03 -15.09
C LEU A 19 -13.25 -7.72 -15.69
N ALA A 20 -13.29 -6.64 -14.92
CA ALA A 20 -13.66 -5.32 -15.42
C ALA A 20 -12.66 -4.80 -16.47
N PHE A 21 -11.36 -4.96 -16.21
CA PHE A 21 -10.29 -4.67 -17.16
C PHE A 21 -10.50 -5.41 -18.49
N ALA A 22 -10.66 -6.74 -18.43
CA ALA A 22 -10.87 -7.57 -19.61
C ALA A 22 -12.18 -7.21 -20.34
N THR A 23 -13.24 -6.90 -19.60
CA THR A 23 -14.53 -6.48 -20.16
C THR A 23 -14.42 -5.15 -20.90
N TRP A 24 -13.71 -4.18 -20.32
CA TRP A 24 -13.41 -2.91 -21.00
C TRP A 24 -12.59 -3.15 -22.27
N LEU A 25 -11.59 -4.04 -22.21
CA LEU A 25 -10.81 -4.34 -23.40
C LEU A 25 -11.61 -5.12 -24.48
N GLY A 26 -12.53 -5.99 -24.09
CA GLY A 26 -13.34 -6.77 -25.03
C GLY A 26 -14.47 -5.96 -25.69
N TRP A 27 -15.19 -5.17 -24.89
CA TRP A 27 -16.46 -4.55 -25.26
C TRP A 27 -16.55 -3.06 -24.96
N GLY A 28 -15.51 -2.45 -24.41
CA GLY A 28 -15.47 -1.02 -24.15
C GLY A 28 -15.39 -0.18 -25.44
N PRO A 29 -15.68 1.12 -25.36
CA PRO A 29 -15.51 2.05 -26.47
C PRO A 29 -14.05 2.03 -26.95
N ARG A 30 -13.85 1.80 -28.25
CA ARG A 30 -12.51 1.84 -28.85
C ARG A 30 -12.14 3.28 -29.13
N THR A 31 -11.02 3.71 -28.58
CA THR A 31 -10.48 5.07 -28.81
C THR A 31 -9.65 5.17 -30.08
N GLY A 32 -9.36 4.04 -30.73
CA GLY A 32 -8.45 3.95 -31.88
C GLY A 32 -6.97 3.90 -31.50
N HIS A 33 -6.65 4.04 -30.20
CA HIS A 33 -5.29 3.96 -29.68
C HIS A 33 -5.20 2.87 -28.61
N LEU A 34 -4.47 1.78 -28.89
CA LEU A 34 -4.34 0.63 -27.98
C LEU A 34 -3.79 1.01 -26.59
N TRP A 35 -2.88 1.98 -26.54
CA TRP A 35 -2.32 2.47 -25.28
C TRP A 35 -3.38 3.20 -24.43
N LEU A 36 -4.28 3.94 -25.07
CA LEU A 36 -5.34 4.70 -24.38
C LEU A 36 -6.44 3.75 -23.92
N ASP A 37 -6.82 2.76 -24.73
CA ASP A 37 -7.75 1.71 -24.32
C ASP A 37 -7.20 0.92 -23.12
N GLY A 38 -5.89 0.65 -23.11
CA GLY A 38 -5.19 0.02 -21.99
C GLY A 38 -5.17 0.90 -20.73
N LEU A 39 -4.89 2.19 -20.88
CA LEU A 39 -4.90 3.16 -19.78
C LEU A 39 -6.30 3.30 -19.16
N LEU A 40 -7.35 3.33 -19.98
CA LEU A 40 -8.73 3.42 -19.47
C LEU A 40 -9.16 2.14 -18.75
N ALA A 41 -8.77 0.97 -19.28
CA ALA A 41 -9.00 -0.31 -18.62
C ALA A 41 -8.27 -0.38 -17.27
N ASP A 42 -7.03 0.10 -17.23
CA ASP A 42 -6.22 0.17 -16.02
C ASP A 42 -6.83 1.10 -14.96
N LEU A 43 -7.23 2.32 -15.36
CA LEU A 43 -7.91 3.25 -14.46
C LEU A 43 -9.19 2.66 -13.86
N LEU A 44 -9.98 1.94 -14.68
CA LEU A 44 -11.18 1.26 -14.20
C LEU A 44 -10.86 0.18 -13.17
N ALA A 45 -9.85 -0.65 -13.43
CA ALA A 45 -9.42 -1.70 -12.52
C ALA A 45 -8.84 -1.11 -11.22
N THR A 46 -8.03 -0.06 -11.33
CA THR A 46 -7.49 0.71 -10.21
C THR A 46 -8.61 1.27 -9.33
N VAL A 47 -9.68 1.83 -9.91
CA VAL A 47 -10.84 2.33 -9.15
C VAL A 47 -11.53 1.20 -8.38
N ILE A 48 -11.67 0.01 -8.97
CA ILE A 48 -12.28 -1.15 -8.29
C ILE A 48 -11.42 -1.57 -7.10
N VAL A 49 -10.10 -1.67 -7.28
CA VAL A 49 -9.18 -2.03 -6.20
C VAL A 49 -9.15 -0.96 -5.12
N PHE A 50 -9.22 0.32 -5.50
CA PHE A 50 -9.34 1.44 -4.57
C PHE A 50 -10.62 1.35 -3.75
N VAL A 51 -11.78 1.11 -4.36
CA VAL A 51 -13.04 0.93 -3.62
C VAL A 51 -12.96 -0.26 -2.66
N ALA A 52 -12.35 -1.37 -3.09
CA ALA A 52 -12.13 -2.54 -2.24
C ALA A 52 -11.17 -2.23 -1.06
N SER A 53 -10.10 -1.47 -1.29
CA SER A 53 -9.15 -1.05 -0.25
C SER A 53 -9.84 -0.15 0.78
N ARG A 54 -10.73 0.75 0.33
CA ARG A 54 -11.54 1.60 1.22
C ARG A 54 -12.54 0.81 2.04
N TRP A 55 -13.24 -0.15 1.44
CA TRP A 55 -14.16 -1.02 2.18
C TRP A 55 -13.43 -1.83 3.25
N HIS A 56 -12.26 -2.38 2.92
CA HIS A 56 -11.45 -3.14 3.87
C HIS A 56 -10.62 -2.27 4.83
N HIS A 57 -10.67 -0.94 4.70
CA HIS A 57 -9.89 0.02 5.48
C HIS A 57 -8.40 -0.32 5.51
N ASN A 58 -7.88 -0.87 4.41
CA ASN A 58 -6.51 -1.34 4.31
C ASN A 58 -5.97 -1.09 2.91
N SER A 59 -5.10 -0.10 2.81
CA SER A 59 -4.50 0.36 1.55
C SER A 59 -3.33 -0.53 1.11
N SER A 60 -2.83 -1.42 1.98
CA SER A 60 -1.80 -2.41 1.62
C SER A 60 -2.29 -3.46 0.61
N PHE A 61 -3.60 -3.54 0.34
CA PHE A 61 -4.15 -4.23 -0.83
C PHE A 61 -3.57 -3.69 -2.14
N TYR A 62 -3.24 -2.40 -2.20
CA TYR A 62 -2.77 -1.77 -3.43
C TYR A 62 -1.29 -2.06 -3.71
N ASP A 63 -0.50 -2.34 -2.67
CA ASP A 63 0.94 -2.65 -2.83
C ASP A 63 1.18 -3.85 -3.76
N ALA A 64 0.41 -4.93 -3.62
CA ALA A 64 0.49 -6.09 -4.50
C ALA A 64 -0.20 -5.89 -5.85
N TYR A 65 -1.09 -4.90 -5.97
CA TYR A 65 -1.80 -4.65 -7.21
C TYR A 65 -0.83 -4.18 -8.30
N TRP A 66 0.15 -3.35 -7.92
CA TRP A 66 1.22 -2.88 -8.80
C TRP A 66 2.06 -4.00 -9.42
N SER A 67 2.20 -5.15 -8.75
CA SER A 67 2.95 -6.27 -9.32
C SER A 67 2.10 -7.14 -10.25
N VAL A 68 0.78 -7.21 -10.06
CA VAL A 68 -0.11 -8.05 -10.89
C VAL A 68 -0.62 -7.33 -12.14
N LEU A 69 -0.66 -6.00 -12.13
CA LEU A 69 -1.14 -5.20 -13.24
C LEU A 69 -0.26 -5.31 -14.51
N PRO A 70 1.08 -5.22 -14.46
CA PRO A 70 1.91 -5.23 -15.67
C PRO A 70 1.80 -6.51 -16.52
N PRO A 71 1.74 -7.73 -15.94
CA PRO A 71 1.43 -8.93 -16.72
C PRO A 71 0.08 -8.86 -17.44
N ALA A 72 -0.96 -8.36 -16.77
CA ALA A 72 -2.30 -8.28 -17.36
C ALA A 72 -2.36 -7.29 -18.53
N LEU A 73 -1.71 -6.13 -18.39
CA LEU A 73 -1.55 -5.16 -19.49
C LEU A 73 -0.76 -5.76 -20.65
N ALA A 74 0.36 -6.43 -20.37
CA ALA A 74 1.20 -7.03 -21.40
C ALA A 74 0.45 -8.13 -22.18
N ILE A 75 -0.31 -8.99 -21.49
CA ILE A 75 -1.16 -10.00 -22.13
C ILE A 75 -2.28 -9.32 -22.93
N GLY A 76 -2.95 -8.32 -22.36
CA GLY A 76 -4.02 -7.58 -23.01
C GLY A 76 -3.57 -6.92 -24.31
N TRP A 77 -2.37 -6.33 -24.35
CA TRP A 77 -1.79 -5.77 -25.57
C TRP A 77 -1.36 -6.84 -26.56
N TRP A 78 -0.72 -7.93 -26.10
CA TRP A 78 -0.37 -9.03 -27.00
C TRP A 78 -1.61 -9.52 -27.75
N LEU A 79 -2.71 -9.82 -27.04
CA LEU A 79 -3.94 -10.35 -27.63
C LEU A 79 -4.61 -9.39 -28.63
N ARG A 80 -4.21 -8.11 -28.64
CA ARG A 80 -4.80 -7.05 -29.48
C ARG A 80 -3.92 -6.65 -30.65
N VAL A 81 -2.63 -6.96 -30.59
CA VAL A 81 -1.69 -6.77 -31.69
C VAL A 81 -1.71 -8.06 -32.51
N ASP A 82 -1.80 -7.95 -33.83
CA ASP A 82 -1.63 -9.10 -34.76
C ASP A 82 -0.15 -9.55 -34.81
N ALA A 83 0.44 -9.79 -33.65
CA ALA A 83 1.80 -10.30 -33.52
C ALA A 83 1.81 -11.81 -33.82
N PRO A 84 2.83 -12.31 -34.52
CA PRO A 84 3.02 -13.75 -34.71
C PRO A 84 3.09 -14.48 -33.36
N ALA A 85 2.38 -15.61 -33.26
CA ALA A 85 2.35 -16.41 -32.03
C ALA A 85 3.71 -16.99 -31.65
N ASP A 86 4.62 -17.11 -32.61
CA ASP A 86 6.00 -17.59 -32.48
C ASP A 86 7.03 -16.47 -32.25
N ASP A 87 6.59 -15.23 -31.97
CA ASP A 87 7.50 -14.13 -31.63
C ASP A 87 8.20 -14.40 -30.29
N VAL A 88 9.42 -14.93 -30.38
CA VAL A 88 10.28 -15.23 -29.23
C VAL A 88 10.56 -13.98 -28.37
N ARG A 89 10.61 -12.78 -28.96
CA ARG A 89 10.87 -11.54 -28.22
C ARG A 89 9.68 -11.21 -27.33
N ALA A 90 8.46 -11.38 -27.83
CA ALA A 90 7.25 -11.20 -27.06
C ALA A 90 7.19 -12.20 -25.89
N TRP A 91 7.50 -13.48 -26.14
CA TRP A 91 7.55 -14.51 -25.09
C TRP A 91 8.59 -14.22 -24.01
N LEU A 92 9.80 -13.81 -24.41
CA LEU A 92 10.85 -13.42 -23.46
C LEU A 92 10.43 -12.20 -22.62
N ALA A 93 9.83 -11.19 -23.24
CA ALA A 93 9.33 -10.02 -22.52
C ALA A 93 8.23 -10.40 -21.51
N LEU A 94 7.24 -11.20 -21.91
CA LEU A 94 6.23 -11.72 -20.99
C LEU A 94 6.85 -12.54 -19.86
N GLY A 95 7.82 -13.40 -20.16
CA GLY A 95 8.52 -14.21 -19.16
C GLY A 95 9.22 -13.36 -18.10
N VAL A 96 9.92 -12.30 -18.51
CA VAL A 96 10.58 -11.36 -17.59
C VAL A 96 9.55 -10.61 -16.73
N ILE A 97 8.47 -10.11 -17.35
CA ILE A 97 7.38 -9.41 -16.64
C ILE A 97 6.71 -10.33 -15.63
N ALA A 98 6.43 -11.58 -16.02
CA ALA A 98 5.82 -12.58 -15.15
C ALA A 98 6.74 -12.95 -13.97
N LEU A 99 8.04 -13.17 -14.22
CA LEU A 99 9.01 -13.47 -13.17
C LEU A 99 9.12 -12.31 -12.16
N TRP A 100 9.19 -11.08 -12.66
CA TRP A 100 9.20 -9.88 -11.83
C TRP A 100 7.92 -9.75 -10.99
N SER A 101 6.76 -9.98 -11.61
CA SER A 101 5.46 -9.95 -10.95
C SER A 101 5.34 -10.98 -9.83
N ILE A 102 5.71 -12.24 -10.11
CA ILE A 102 5.70 -13.33 -9.12
C ILE A 102 6.62 -13.02 -7.96
N ARG A 103 7.85 -12.53 -8.25
CA ARG A 103 8.82 -12.17 -7.20
C ARG A 103 8.25 -11.10 -6.26
N LEU A 104 7.70 -10.02 -6.80
CA LEU A 104 7.17 -8.92 -5.99
C LEU A 104 5.91 -9.32 -5.23
N THR A 105 4.98 -10.00 -5.90
CA THR A 105 3.73 -10.48 -5.28
C THR A 105 4.04 -11.48 -4.17
N GLY A 106 5.00 -12.39 -4.39
CA GLY A 106 5.45 -13.35 -3.38
C GLY A 106 6.13 -12.68 -2.19
N ASN A 107 6.97 -11.67 -2.42
CA ASN A 107 7.61 -10.90 -1.35
C ASN A 107 6.57 -10.18 -0.48
N TRP A 108 5.58 -9.55 -1.12
CA TRP A 108 4.45 -8.95 -0.42
C TRP A 108 3.64 -10.00 0.36
N ALA A 109 3.27 -11.10 -0.28
CA ALA A 109 2.44 -12.14 0.34
C ALA A 109 3.13 -12.79 1.55
N TYR A 110 4.45 -12.94 1.50
CA TYR A 110 5.25 -13.41 2.63
C TYR A 110 5.17 -12.42 3.81
N GLY A 111 5.45 -11.14 3.55
CA GLY A 111 5.47 -10.09 4.57
C GLY A 111 4.09 -9.66 5.10
N PHE A 112 3.01 -9.93 4.36
CA PHE A 112 1.67 -9.49 4.73
C PHE A 112 1.11 -10.27 5.93
N PRO A 113 0.86 -9.63 7.09
CA PRO A 113 0.34 -10.30 8.29
C PRO A 113 -1.20 -10.48 8.25
N GLY A 114 -1.90 -9.80 7.35
CA GLY A 114 -3.36 -9.84 7.20
C GLY A 114 -4.00 -8.45 7.33
N LEU A 115 -5.32 -8.35 7.06
CA LEU A 115 -6.01 -7.06 6.93
C LEU A 115 -6.07 -6.21 8.21
N HIS A 116 -5.74 -6.78 9.37
CA HIS A 116 -5.71 -6.05 10.64
C HIS A 116 -4.52 -5.11 10.78
N HIS A 117 -3.50 -5.28 9.96
CA HIS A 117 -2.35 -4.38 9.94
C HIS A 117 -2.29 -3.70 8.58
N GLU A 118 -2.32 -2.38 8.62
CA GLU A 118 -2.01 -1.53 7.47
C GLU A 118 -0.56 -1.07 7.61
N ASP A 119 0.15 -0.97 6.48
CA ASP A 119 1.50 -0.44 6.47
C ASP A 119 1.51 1.01 7.01
N TRP A 120 2.49 1.34 7.83
CA TRP A 120 2.59 2.62 8.54
C TRP A 120 2.62 3.84 7.60
N ARG A 121 2.98 3.62 6.32
CA ARG A 121 2.97 4.64 5.26
C ARG A 121 1.57 5.24 5.07
N TYR A 122 0.53 4.42 5.06
CA TYR A 122 -0.81 4.84 4.65
C TYR A 122 -1.52 5.72 5.68
N PRO A 123 -1.51 5.40 6.99
CA PRO A 123 -2.03 6.31 8.01
C PRO A 123 -1.37 7.69 7.97
N VAL A 124 -0.05 7.75 7.78
CA VAL A 124 0.71 9.02 7.73
C VAL A 124 0.30 9.88 6.53
N VAL A 125 0.06 9.26 5.36
CA VAL A 125 -0.43 10.00 4.18
C VAL A 125 -1.89 10.42 4.35
N ARG A 126 -2.74 9.56 4.92
CA ARG A 126 -4.17 9.84 5.16
C ARG A 126 -4.36 11.00 6.15
N GLU A 127 -3.63 10.99 7.25
CA GLU A 127 -3.68 12.06 8.26
C GLU A 127 -3.23 13.41 7.69
N ARG A 128 -2.29 13.42 6.73
CA ARG A 128 -1.83 14.63 6.04
C ARG A 128 -2.77 15.11 4.92
N ALA A 129 -3.60 14.24 4.36
CA ALA A 129 -4.50 14.58 3.26
C ALA A 129 -5.73 15.40 3.70
N GLY A 130 -6.12 15.34 4.97
CA GLY A 130 -7.25 16.11 5.52
C GLY A 130 -8.54 15.90 4.70
N ARG A 131 -9.18 16.98 4.25
CA ARG A 131 -10.42 16.93 3.43
C ARG A 131 -10.22 16.41 1.99
N PHE A 132 -8.98 16.24 1.55
CA PHE A 132 -8.65 15.74 0.21
C PHE A 132 -8.21 14.27 0.25
N GLU A 133 -8.58 13.54 1.31
CA GLU A 133 -8.29 12.12 1.47
C GLU A 133 -8.59 11.31 0.20
N MET A 134 -9.80 11.42 -0.36
CA MET A 134 -10.16 10.66 -1.57
C MET A 134 -9.28 10.98 -2.79
N PRO A 135 -9.16 12.23 -3.24
CA PRO A 135 -8.35 12.54 -4.42
C PRO A 135 -6.84 12.35 -4.18
N VAL A 136 -6.32 12.56 -2.96
CA VAL A 136 -4.91 12.33 -2.64
C VAL A 136 -4.59 10.83 -2.54
N ASP A 137 -5.48 10.04 -1.96
CA ASP A 137 -5.31 8.58 -1.89
C ASP A 137 -5.39 7.97 -3.31
N LEU A 138 -6.33 8.43 -4.14
CA LEU A 138 -6.40 7.98 -5.54
C LEU A 138 -5.18 8.46 -6.37
N LEU A 139 -4.81 9.74 -6.32
CA LEU A 139 -3.79 10.28 -7.23
C LEU A 139 -2.35 10.08 -6.71
N ALA A 140 -2.12 10.27 -5.41
CA ALA A 140 -0.78 10.28 -4.81
C ALA A 140 -0.37 8.95 -4.18
N ILE A 141 -1.31 8.03 -3.97
CA ILE A 141 -0.99 6.65 -3.54
C ILE A 141 -1.26 5.68 -4.69
N HIS A 142 -2.36 5.86 -5.43
CA HIS A 142 -2.80 4.88 -6.43
C HIS A 142 -2.33 5.16 -7.87
N VAL A 143 -2.18 6.43 -8.30
CA VAL A 143 -1.74 6.76 -9.67
C VAL A 143 -0.24 7.08 -9.76
N VAL A 144 0.34 7.69 -8.72
CA VAL A 144 1.77 8.00 -8.66
C VAL A 144 2.34 7.49 -7.32
N PRO A 145 3.08 6.36 -7.30
CA PRO A 145 3.54 5.75 -6.05
C PRO A 145 4.65 6.55 -5.32
N ASP A 146 5.14 7.66 -5.87
CA ASP A 146 6.15 8.53 -5.25
C ASP A 146 5.86 10.02 -5.53
N PRO A 147 5.04 10.70 -4.71
CA PRO A 147 4.86 12.13 -4.86
C PRO A 147 6.17 12.86 -4.53
N PRO A 148 6.60 13.85 -5.35
CA PRO A 148 7.84 14.59 -5.13
C PRO A 148 7.90 15.19 -3.72
N GLY A 149 8.71 14.60 -2.83
CA GLY A 149 8.93 15.09 -1.46
C GLY A 149 8.62 14.09 -0.34
N LEU A 150 7.98 12.95 -0.62
CA LEU A 150 7.68 11.94 0.40
C LEU A 150 8.95 11.45 1.12
N ARG A 151 10.03 11.23 0.37
CA ARG A 151 11.34 10.80 0.89
C ARG A 151 11.99 11.82 1.85
N ARG A 152 11.79 13.11 1.63
CA ARG A 152 12.37 14.18 2.48
C ARG A 152 11.61 14.30 3.79
N HIS A 153 10.28 14.26 3.74
CA HIS A 153 9.47 14.38 4.95
C HIS A 153 9.36 13.11 5.80
N VAL A 154 9.69 11.93 5.27
CA VAL A 154 9.91 10.71 6.07
C VAL A 154 11.23 10.79 6.85
N ALA A 155 12.26 11.41 6.29
CA ALA A 155 13.52 11.65 7.00
C ALA A 155 13.37 12.68 8.14
N ASP A 156 12.41 13.60 8.01
CA ASP A 156 12.08 14.61 9.02
C ASP A 156 11.10 14.11 10.10
N LEU A 157 10.51 12.92 9.93
CA LEU A 157 9.77 12.31 11.03
C LEU A 157 10.79 12.03 12.13
N PRO A 158 10.57 12.47 13.39
CA PRO A 158 11.32 11.91 14.49
C PRO A 158 11.14 10.40 14.35
N ALA A 159 12.25 9.67 14.16
CA ALA A 159 12.22 8.21 14.20
C ALA A 159 11.34 7.86 15.39
N ALA A 160 10.23 7.17 15.15
CA ALA A 160 9.40 6.69 16.23
C ALA A 160 10.34 5.83 17.07
N GLY A 161 10.91 6.44 18.10
CA GLY A 161 11.84 5.78 18.99
C GLY A 161 11.10 4.56 19.51
N PRO A 162 11.81 3.45 19.78
CA PRO A 162 11.17 2.31 20.42
C PRO A 162 10.35 2.84 21.61
N PRO A 163 9.12 2.33 21.82
CA PRO A 163 8.20 2.88 22.82
C PRO A 163 8.96 3.06 24.13
N GLU A 164 8.90 4.28 24.65
CA GLU A 164 9.58 4.67 25.88
C GLU A 164 9.29 3.61 26.95
N PRO A 165 10.31 2.89 27.46
CA PRO A 165 10.05 1.84 28.43
C PRO A 165 9.44 2.49 29.66
N LEU A 166 8.20 2.05 29.98
CA LEU A 166 7.48 2.37 31.21
C LEU A 166 8.46 2.55 32.36
N GLY A 167 8.40 3.75 32.96
CA GLY A 167 9.37 4.27 33.91
C GLY A 167 9.93 3.21 34.85
N ARG A 168 11.26 3.16 34.93
CA ARG A 168 12.01 2.45 35.96
C ARG A 168 11.50 2.96 37.31
N VAL A 169 10.62 2.19 37.96
CA VAL A 169 10.35 2.34 39.39
C VAL A 169 11.66 1.99 40.09
N ASP A 170 12.41 3.03 40.45
CA ASP A 170 13.61 2.89 41.25
C ASP A 170 13.21 2.33 42.62
N ARG A 171 13.40 1.02 42.79
CA ARG A 171 13.19 0.28 44.05
C ARG A 171 14.38 0.43 45.02
N ARG A 172 15.17 1.50 44.92
CA ARG A 172 16.25 1.79 45.87
C ARG A 172 16.08 3.13 46.56
N ASP A 173 15.04 3.25 47.38
CA ASP A 173 15.11 4.16 48.52
C ASP A 173 14.33 3.60 49.72
N ARG A 174 14.81 2.47 50.24
CA ARG A 174 14.55 2.05 51.63
C ARG A 174 15.80 2.35 52.46
N GLY A 175 15.94 3.61 52.86
CA GLY A 175 16.93 4.07 53.84
C GLY A 175 16.27 5.06 54.82
N PRO A 176 16.53 4.97 56.14
CA PRO A 176 15.73 5.66 57.14
C PRO A 176 16.11 7.14 57.20
N ARG A 177 15.20 8.03 56.77
CA ARG A 177 15.36 9.46 57.01
C ARG A 177 15.20 9.75 58.50
N ARG A 178 16.34 9.79 59.18
CA ARG A 178 16.49 10.31 60.54
C ARG A 178 16.15 11.80 60.54
N ARG A 179 15.37 12.17 61.56
CA ARG A 179 15.04 13.53 62.00
C ARG A 179 16.30 14.40 62.06
N CYS A 180 16.20 15.68 61.68
CA CYS A 180 16.83 16.73 62.45
C CYS A 180 16.05 18.05 62.34
N CYS A 181 15.60 18.53 63.49
CA CYS A 181 14.94 19.80 63.71
C CYS A 181 15.79 21.00 63.26
N ARG A 182 15.14 22.08 62.84
CA ARG A 182 15.28 23.38 63.54
C ARG A 182 14.15 24.36 63.20
N ARG A 183 13.39 24.69 64.24
CA ARG A 183 12.62 25.93 64.44
C ARG A 183 13.54 27.15 64.34
N THR A 184 13.06 28.22 63.71
CA THR A 184 13.01 29.63 64.19
C THR A 184 12.41 30.49 63.07
N ARG A 185 11.17 30.98 63.14
CA ARG A 185 10.69 32.20 63.85
C ARG A 185 11.38 33.48 63.34
N ILE A 186 10.59 34.42 62.79
CA ILE A 186 10.47 35.85 63.16
C ILE A 186 10.01 36.71 61.94
N ARG A 187 8.85 37.38 62.13
CA ARG A 187 8.43 38.76 61.79
C ARG A 187 9.12 39.46 60.58
N ARG A 188 8.42 40.20 59.71
CA ARG A 188 7.25 41.09 59.86
C ARG A 188 6.43 41.07 58.58
#